data_AF-A0A3M1VJZ7-F1
#
_entry.id   AF-A0A3M1VJZ7-F1
#
_cell.length_a   1.000
_cell.length_b   1.000
_cell.length_c   1.000
_cell.angle_alpha   90.00
_cell.angle_beta   90.00
_cell.angle_gamma   90.00
#
_symmetry.space_group_name_H-M   'P 1'
#
loop_
_entity.id
_entity.type
_entity.pdbx_description
1 polymer ?
#
loop_
_entity_poly.entity_id
_entity_poly.type
_entity_poly.pdbx_seq_one_letter_code
_entity_poly.pdbx_strand_id
1 'polypeptide(L)' 'MIKYSVVTEANRYKSYEQKLKAAADLYWAARSLKEAYLRSRHPDWPEEKIKKTVKEWLLYAKS' A
#
# COMPACT_ATOMS: atom_id res chain seq x y z
N MET A 1 18.17 17.34 19.09
CA MET A 1 16.77 17.80 19.14
C MET A 1 16.03 17.20 17.94
N ILE A 2 15.72 15.89 17.99
CA ILE A 2 15.16 15.11 16.88
C ILE A 2 13.93 14.39 17.44
N LYS A 3 12.74 14.99 17.39
CA LYS A 3 11.52 14.27 17.83
C LYS A 3 10.19 14.70 17.20
N TYR A 4 10.17 15.57 16.18
CA TYR A 4 8.92 16.14 15.65
C TYR A 4 8.65 15.99 14.14
N SER A 5 9.42 15.19 13.40
CA SER A 5 9.28 15.12 11.93
C SER A 5 8.27 14.09 11.41
N VAL A 6 7.67 13.25 12.26
CA VAL A 6 6.69 12.23 11.81
C VAL A 6 5.24 12.74 11.91
N VAL A 7 5.00 13.84 12.63
CA VAL A 7 3.65 14.40 12.87
C VAL A 7 3.12 15.19 11.65
N THR A 8 3.98 15.53 10.69
CA THR A 8 3.71 16.54 9.64
C THR A 8 2.82 16.07 8.50
N GLU A 9 2.91 14.83 8.03
CA GLU A 9 2.13 14.39 6.85
C GLU A 9 0.71 13.97 7.19
N ALA A 10 0.49 13.36 8.36
CA ALA A 10 -0.86 13.06 8.84
C ALA A 10 -1.65 14.34 9.15
N ASN A 11 -0.99 15.44 9.52
CA ASN A 11 -1.61 16.74 9.79
C ASN A 11 -1.99 17.56 8.55
N ARG A 12 -1.57 17.14 7.33
CA ARG A 12 -1.98 17.81 6.09
C ARG A 12 -3.47 17.63 5.79
N TYR A 13 -4.06 16.55 6.31
CA TYR A 13 -5.47 16.24 6.17
C TYR A 13 -6.24 16.86 7.35
N LYS A 14 -7.15 17.76 7.02
CA LYS A 14 -7.88 18.58 7.99
C LYS A 14 -9.04 17.82 8.66
N SER A 15 -9.43 16.65 8.14
CA SER A 15 -10.51 15.84 8.69
C SER A 15 -10.21 14.33 8.67
N TYR A 16 -10.97 13.55 9.45
CA TYR A 16 -10.84 12.10 9.48
C TYR A 16 -11.25 11.44 8.16
N GLU A 17 -12.24 11.99 7.47
CA GLU A 17 -12.68 11.52 6.16
C GLU A 17 -11.56 11.67 5.12
N GLN A 18 -10.82 12.78 5.15
CA GLN A 18 -9.68 12.99 4.27
C GLN A 18 -8.54 12.01 4.57
N LYS A 19 -8.29 11.71 5.86
CA LYS A 19 -7.30 10.71 6.27
C LYS A 19 -7.70 9.31 5.81
N LEU A 20 -8.96 8.94 6.00
CA LEU A 20 -9.51 7.65 5.57
C LEU A 20 -9.42 7.50 4.05
N LYS A 21 -9.81 8.53 3.31
CA LYS A 21 -9.69 8.54 1.85
C LYS A 21 -8.24 8.37 1.40
N ALA A 22 -7.32 9.12 1.98
CA ALA A 22 -5.90 9.01 1.65
C ALA A 22 -5.33 7.62 1.96
N ALA A 23 -5.71 7.02 3.09
CA ALA A 23 -5.30 5.67 3.43
C ALA A 23 -5.85 4.62 2.45
N ALA A 24 -7.12 4.76 2.04
CA ALA A 24 -7.73 3.90 1.03
C ALA A 24 -7.05 4.04 -0.33
N ASP A 25 -6.81 5.28 -0.79
CA ASP A 25 -6.13 5.56 -2.05
C ASP A 25 -4.71 4.97 -2.05
N LEU A 26 -3.98 5.11 -0.94
CA LEU A 26 -2.64 4.53 -0.76
C LEU A 26 -2.67 3.00 -0.79
N TYR A 27 -3.65 2.38 -0.13
CA TYR A 27 -3.81 0.93 -0.13
C TYR A 27 -3.98 0.40 -1.56
N TRP A 28 -4.88 1.01 -2.35
CA TRP A 28 -5.12 0.59 -3.72
C TRP A 28 -3.92 0.82 -4.63
N ALA A 29 -3.25 1.97 -4.51
CA ALA A 29 -2.04 2.26 -5.26
C ALA A 29 -0.92 1.25 -4.97
N ALA A 30 -0.67 0.96 -3.70
CA ALA A 30 0.34 -0.02 -3.28
C ALA A 30 0.01 -1.43 -3.78
N ARG A 31 -1.28 -1.81 -3.77
CA ARG A 31 -1.75 -3.09 -4.32
C ARG A 31 -1.48 -3.17 -5.82
N SER A 32 -1.92 -2.18 -6.60
CA SER A 32 -1.75 -2.16 -8.06
C SER A 32 -0.28 -2.21 -8.45
N LEU A 33 0.59 -1.48 -7.73
CA LEU A 33 2.04 -1.49 -7.99
C LEU A 33 2.65 -2.87 -7.73
N LYS A 34 2.30 -3.54 -6.62
CA LYS A 34 2.78 -4.89 -6.31
C LYS A 34 2.29 -5.92 -7.32
N GLU A 35 1.04 -5.82 -7.77
CA GLU A 35 0.51 -6.71 -8.81
C GLU A 35 1.26 -6.51 -10.13
N ALA A 36 1.49 -5.26 -10.56
CA ALA A 36 2.27 -4.97 -11.77
C ALA A 36 3.71 -5.50 -11.67
N TYR A 37 4.35 -5.32 -10.51
CA TYR A 37 5.66 -5.90 -10.25
C TYR A 37 5.65 -7.42 -10.40
N LEU A 38 4.71 -8.13 -9.77
CA LEU A 38 4.62 -9.59 -9.89
C LEU A 38 4.34 -10.05 -11.32
N ARG A 39 3.44 -9.38 -12.05
CA ARG A 39 3.19 -9.66 -13.48
C ARG A 39 4.46 -9.52 -14.32
N SER A 40 5.30 -8.52 -14.02
CA SER A 40 6.56 -8.32 -14.74
C SER A 40 7.64 -9.37 -14.42
N ARG A 41 7.62 -9.94 -13.20
CA ARG A 41 8.62 -10.91 -12.73
C ARG A 41 8.21 -12.36 -12.96
N HIS A 42 6.90 -12.63 -13.04
CA HIS A 42 6.31 -13.95 -13.18
C HIS A 42 5.20 -13.94 -14.25
N PRO A 43 5.57 -13.81 -15.54
CA PRO A 43 4.59 -13.75 -16.64
C PRO A 43 3.81 -15.06 -16.82
N ASP A 44 4.32 -16.16 -16.28
CA ASP A 44 3.71 -17.49 -16.29
C ASP A 44 2.67 -17.70 -15.18
N TRP A 45 2.61 -16.80 -14.19
CA TRP A 45 1.69 -16.98 -13.08
C TRP A 45 0.25 -16.65 -13.47
N PRO A 46 -0.72 -17.48 -13.05
CA PRO A 46 -2.12 -17.11 -13.19
C PRO A 46 -2.45 -15.91 -12.30
N GLU A 47 -3.33 -15.05 -12.79
CA GLU A 47 -3.72 -13.80 -12.13
C GLU A 47 -4.20 -14.00 -10.68
N GLU A 48 -4.90 -15.11 -10.39
CA GLU A 48 -5.36 -15.42 -9.04
C GLU A 48 -4.21 -15.69 -8.05
N LYS A 49 -3.10 -16.28 -8.53
CA LYS A 49 -1.90 -16.47 -7.72
C LYS A 49 -1.25 -15.13 -7.41
N ILE A 50 -1.17 -14.23 -8.40
CA ILE A 50 -0.66 -12.86 -8.22
C ILE A 50 -1.48 -12.13 -7.15
N LYS A 51 -2.82 -12.10 -7.28
CA LYS A 51 -3.71 -11.45 -6.31
C LYS A 51 -3.57 -12.02 -4.90
N LYS A 52 -3.47 -13.35 -4.78
CA LYS A 52 -3.29 -14.03 -3.49
C LYS A 52 -1.96 -13.62 -2.83
N THR A 53 -0.86 -13.64 -3.58
CA THR A 53 0.46 -13.25 -3.08
C THR A 53 0.51 -11.77 -2.68
N VAL A 54 -0.06 -10.85 -3.47
CA VAL A 54 -0.12 -9.43 -3.09
C VAL A 54 -0.93 -9.23 -1.82
N LYS A 55 -2.05 -9.95 -1.67
CA LYS A 55 -2.87 -9.92 -0.44
C LYS A 55 -2.07 -10.39 0.77
N GLU A 56 -1.33 -11.49 0.64
CA GLU A 56 -0.45 -12.01 1.71
C GLU A 56 0.65 -11.00 2.07
N TRP A 57 1.29 -10.37 1.07
CA TRP A 57 2.33 -9.36 1.31
C TRP A 57 1.82 -8.06 1.95
N LEU A 58 0.58 -7.67 1.67
CA LEU A 58 -0.04 -6.49 2.30
C LEU A 58 -0.53 -6.81 3.71
N LEU A 59 -1.02 -8.02 3.96
CA LEU A 59 -1.52 -8.44 5.27
C LEU A 59 -0.40 -8.76 6.27
N TYR A 60 0.65 -9.41 5.78
CA TYR A 60 1.78 -9.88 6.60
C TYR A 60 3.06 -9.15 6.27
N ALA A 61 2.99 -7.84 6.01
CA ALA A 61 4.18 -7.01 5.85
C ALA A 61 5.06 -7.15 7.12
N LYS A 62 5.97 -8.13 7.11
CA LYS A 62 7.07 -8.20 8.06
C LYS A 62 8.08 -7.18 7.58
N SER A 63 8.27 -6.17 8.41
CA SER A 63 9.39 -5.23 8.39
C SER A 63 10.73 -5.95 8.34
#